data_AF-B3PJ88-F1
#
_entry.id   AF-B3PJ88-F1
#
_cell.length_a   1.000
_cell.length_b   1.000
_cell.length_c   1.000
_cell.angle_alpha   90.00
_cell.angle_beta   90.00
_cell.angle_gamma   90.00
#
_symmetry.space_group_name_H-M   'P 1'
#
loop_
_entity.id
_entity.type
_entity.pdbx_description
1 polymer ?
#
loop_
_entity_poly.entity_id
_entity_poly.type
_entity_poly.pdbx_seq_one_letter_code
_entity_poly.pdbx_strand_id
1 'polypeptide(L)'
;MNFDDWTADAATGTATHTSGFSLRIEGNPRDPSEVYPGKFPEGMSFVNQARLLRAGLEFLAKTSRDNNSYIIPKPELKSAAAREREALAKQFAERPDKPQRSVLSLKKSSS
;
A
#
# COMPACT_ATOMS: atom_id res chain seq x y z
N MET A 1 13.13 25.44 8.84
CA MET A 1 12.54 24.44 7.93
C MET A 1 11.05 24.71 7.88
N ASN A 2 10.47 24.84 6.70
CA ASN A 2 9.02 24.93 6.54
C ASN A 2 8.48 23.49 6.64
N PHE A 3 7.42 23.25 7.42
CA PHE A 3 6.87 21.90 7.60
C PHE A 3 5.61 21.67 6.74
N ASP A 4 5.11 22.72 6.09
CA ASP A 4 3.88 22.72 5.32
C ASP A 4 4.13 22.60 3.80
N ASP A 5 5.40 22.53 3.38
CA ASP A 5 5.83 22.52 1.98
C ASP A 5 5.79 21.10 1.40
N TRP A 6 4.57 20.58 1.23
CA TRP A 6 4.30 19.23 0.73
C TRP A 6 3.70 19.23 -0.66
N THR A 7 4.06 18.20 -1.42
CA THR A 7 3.47 17.89 -2.72
C THR A 7 2.85 16.50 -2.66
N ALA A 8 1.57 16.36 -2.99
CA ALA A 8 0.87 15.08 -2.99
C ALA A 8 0.81 14.50 -4.39
N ASP A 9 1.15 13.22 -4.51
CA ASP A 9 0.80 12.37 -5.63
C ASP A 9 -0.37 11.47 -5.22
N ALA A 10 -1.59 11.95 -5.50
CA ALA A 10 -2.83 11.23 -5.18
C ALA A 10 -2.96 9.90 -5.93
N ALA A 11 -2.25 9.70 -7.05
CA ALA A 11 -2.32 8.46 -7.81
C ALA A 11 -1.57 7.29 -7.14
N THR A 12 -0.58 7.60 -6.30
CA THR A 12 0.26 6.61 -5.61
C THR A 12 0.13 6.65 -4.08
N GLY A 13 -0.58 7.64 -3.54
CA GLY A 13 -0.66 7.84 -2.09
C GLY A 13 0.67 8.26 -1.47
N THR A 14 1.47 9.01 -2.23
CA THR A 14 2.78 9.48 -1.79
C THR A 14 2.75 10.99 -1.59
N ALA A 15 3.29 11.47 -0.47
CA ALA A 15 3.57 12.88 -0.24
C ALA A 15 5.08 13.12 -0.18
N THR A 16 5.56 14.15 -0.86
CA THR A 16 6.97 14.52 -0.89
C THR A 16 7.14 15.92 -0.35
N HIS A 17 8.05 16.07 0.61
CA HIS A 17 8.42 17.34 1.20
C HIS A 17 9.63 17.94 0.46
N THR A 18 9.73 19.26 0.43
CA THR A 18 10.84 20.00 -0.23
C THR A 18 12.24 19.62 0.28
N SER A 19 12.33 19.06 1.48
CA SER A 19 13.58 18.55 2.05
C SER A 19 14.03 17.20 1.50
N GLY A 20 13.31 16.63 0.53
CA GLY A 20 13.58 15.30 -0.01
C GLY A 20 13.04 14.15 0.84
N PHE A 21 12.28 14.43 1.90
CA PHE A 21 11.59 13.39 2.66
C PHE A 21 10.30 13.00 1.95
N SER A 22 10.08 11.70 1.78
CA SER A 22 8.87 11.15 1.18
C SER A 22 8.10 10.31 2.19
N LEU A 23 6.78 10.32 2.09
CA LEU A 23 5.87 9.55 2.92
C LEU A 23 4.87 8.84 2.01
N ARG A 24 4.82 7.51 2.06
CA ARG A 24 3.80 6.72 1.35
C ARG A 24 2.81 6.15 2.34
N ILE A 25 1.53 6.19 2.01
CA ILE A 25 0.45 5.62 2.83
C ILE A 25 -0.31 4.57 2.03
N GLU A 26 -0.75 3.52 2.71
CA GLU A 26 -1.64 2.51 2.16
C GLU A 26 -3.04 2.65 2.78
N GLY A 27 -4.07 2.54 1.95
CA GLY A 27 -5.47 2.62 2.38
C GLY A 27 -6.00 4.06 2.51
N ASN A 28 -6.80 4.32 3.55
CA ASN A 28 -7.45 5.62 3.73
C ASN A 28 -6.47 6.65 4.31
N PRO A 29 -6.24 7.80 3.67
CA PRO A 29 -5.33 8.83 4.21
C PRO A 29 -5.72 9.38 5.59
N ARG A 30 -6.98 9.25 6.00
CA ARG A 30 -7.45 9.61 7.35
C ARG A 30 -7.24 8.53 8.41
N ASP A 31 -7.21 7.29 7.97
CA ASP A 31 -7.02 6.12 8.82
C ASP A 31 -6.11 5.15 8.05
N PRO A 32 -4.82 5.51 7.93
CA PRO A 32 -3.91 4.75 7.08
C PRO A 32 -3.72 3.38 7.69
N SER A 33 -3.90 2.34 6.87
CA SER A 33 -3.66 0.97 7.33
C SER A 33 -2.17 0.75 7.59
N GLU A 34 -1.32 1.35 6.75
CA GLU A 34 0.12 1.36 6.94
C GLU A 34 0.73 2.69 6.46
N VAL A 35 1.84 3.06 7.10
CA VAL A 35 2.60 4.28 6.79
C VAL A 35 4.06 3.91 6.56
N TYR A 36 4.59 4.31 5.41
CA TYR A 36 5.96 4.06 4.96
C TYR A 36 6.73 5.38 4.90
N PRO A 37 7.44 5.76 5.97
CA PRO A 37 8.33 6.91 5.95
C PRO A 37 9.61 6.62 5.16
N GLY A 38 10.03 7.59 4.35
CA GLY A 38 11.30 7.55 3.62
C GLY A 38 12.52 7.88 4.50
N LYS A 39 13.68 8.08 3.86
CA LYS A 39 14.90 8.47 4.58
C LYS A 39 14.77 9.91 5.09
N PHE A 40 14.95 10.10 6.39
CA PHE A 40 15.02 11.44 6.97
C PHE A 40 16.31 12.16 6.58
N PRO A 41 16.26 13.49 6.38
CA PRO A 41 17.45 14.32 6.23
C PRO A 41 18.43 14.14 7.41
N GLU A 42 19.73 14.12 7.11
CA GLU A 42 20.78 13.88 8.08
C GLU A 42 20.91 15.04 9.08
N GLY A 43 21.19 14.73 10.35
CA GLY A 43 21.33 15.73 11.42
C GLY A 43 20.00 16.28 11.96
N MET A 44 18.85 15.73 11.57
CA MET A 44 17.56 16.16 12.08
C MET A 44 17.24 15.53 13.45
N SER A 45 16.80 16.35 14.42
CA SER A 45 16.36 15.86 15.73
C SER A 45 15.10 15.00 15.65
N PHE A 46 14.95 14.02 16.55
CA PHE A 46 13.76 13.16 16.62
C PHE A 46 12.45 13.94 16.71
N VAL A 47 12.44 15.07 17.41
CA VAL A 47 11.25 15.94 17.53
C VAL A 47 10.86 16.51 16.16
N ASN A 48 11.84 16.95 15.38
CA ASN A 48 11.60 17.49 14.04
C ASN A 48 11.20 16.38 13.05
N GLN A 49 11.77 15.17 13.18
CA GLN A 49 11.35 14.00 12.39
C GLN A 49 9.87 13.68 12.64
N ALA A 50 9.44 13.66 13.92
CA ALA A 50 8.05 13.41 14.28
C ALA A 50 7.10 14.52 13.78
N ARG A 51 7.51 15.79 13.90
CA ARG A 51 6.74 16.92 13.35
C ARG A 51 6.59 16.83 11.83
N LEU A 52 7.66 16.46 11.14
CA LEU A 52 7.65 16.27 9.69
C LEU A 52 6.66 15.17 9.29
N LEU A 53 6.74 14.01 9.95
CA LEU A 53 5.86 12.88 9.66
C LEU A 53 4.38 13.25 9.92
N ARG A 54 4.10 13.92 11.04
CA ARG A 54 2.75 14.40 11.36
C ARG A 54 2.23 15.39 10.32
N ALA A 55 3.04 16.38 9.93
CA ALA A 55 2.65 17.37 8.93
C ALA A 55 2.35 16.72 7.57
N GLY A 56 3.13 15.72 7.16
CA GLY A 56 2.90 14.95 5.94
C GLY A 56 1.59 14.16 5.96
N LEU A 57 1.27 13.50 7.08
CA LEU A 57 0.00 12.78 7.24
C LEU A 57 -1.20 13.75 7.24
N GLU A 58 -1.10 14.86 7.96
CA GLU A 58 -2.15 15.89 7.97
C GLU A 58 -2.38 16.48 6.58
N PHE A 59 -1.32 16.68 5.79
CA PHE A 59 -1.42 17.14 4.41
C PHE A 59 -2.11 16.13 3.49
N LEU A 60 -1.77 14.85 3.60
CA LEU A 60 -2.42 13.77 2.86
C LEU A 60 -3.91 13.66 3.22
N ALA A 61 -4.24 13.71 4.51
CA ALA A 61 -5.62 13.65 5.01
C ALA A 61 -6.47 14.87 4.61
N LYS A 62 -5.86 16.05 4.45
CA LYS A 62 -6.52 17.25 3.91
C LYS A 62 -6.79 17.08 2.42
N THR A 63 -5.78 16.67 1.65
CA THR A 63 -5.88 16.48 0.19
C THR A 63 -6.91 15.42 -0.19
N SER A 64 -7.07 14.37 0.64
CA SER A 64 -8.07 13.33 0.46
C SER A 64 -9.49 13.73 0.89
N ARG A 65 -9.67 14.85 1.61
CA ARG A 65 -11.01 15.36 1.94
C ARG A 65 -11.67 15.96 0.70
N ASP A 66 -10.85 16.62 -0.12
CA ASP A 66 -11.31 17.30 -1.33
C ASP A 66 -11.50 16.31 -2.49
N ASN A 67 -10.77 15.18 -2.46
CA ASN A 67 -10.93 14.06 -3.38
C ASN A 67 -11.48 12.86 -2.63
N ASN A 68 -12.79 12.58 -2.73
CA ASN A 68 -13.48 11.41 -2.16
C ASN A 68 -13.05 10.05 -2.77
N SER A 69 -11.78 9.94 -3.14
CA SER A 69 -11.14 8.84 -3.83
C SER A 69 -10.29 8.07 -2.83
N TYR A 70 -10.76 6.88 -2.45
CA TYR A 70 -9.94 5.90 -1.75
C TYR A 70 -8.70 5.58 -2.59
N ILE A 71 -7.52 5.65 -2.00
CA ILE A 71 -6.29 5.19 -2.63
C ILE A 71 -6.34 3.66 -2.56
N ILE A 72 -7.06 3.06 -3.49
CA ILE A 72 -7.00 1.63 -3.71
C ILE A 72 -5.58 1.38 -4.21
N PRO A 73 -4.78 0.54 -3.54
CA PRO A 73 -3.49 0.15 -4.10
C PRO A 73 -3.78 -0.39 -5.48
N LYS A 74 -3.30 0.33 -6.52
CA LYS A 74 -3.27 -0.25 -7.87
C LYS A 74 -2.49 -1.54 -7.66
N PRO A 75 -3.08 -2.72 -7.92
CA PRO A 75 -2.35 -3.96 -7.77
C PRO A 75 -1.09 -3.77 -8.59
N GLU A 76 0.05 -3.81 -7.90
CA GLU A 76 1.37 -3.62 -8.50
C GLU A 76 1.35 -4.28 -9.86
N LEU A 77 1.62 -3.51 -10.92
CA LEU A 77 1.73 -4.01 -12.28
C LEU A 77 2.66 -5.21 -12.23
N LYS A 78 2.10 -6.42 -12.16
CA LYS A 78 2.84 -7.66 -11.89
C LYS A 78 4.09 -7.63 -12.76
N SER A 79 5.24 -7.51 -12.10
CA SER A 79 6.54 -7.49 -12.77
C SER A 79 6.60 -8.72 -13.69
N ALA A 80 7.26 -8.61 -14.84
CA ALA A 80 7.31 -9.70 -15.83
C ALA A 80 7.68 -11.05 -15.18
N ALA A 81 8.59 -11.01 -14.20
CA ALA A 81 9.00 -12.16 -13.38
C ALA A 81 7.85 -12.83 -12.59
N ALA A 82 6.89 -12.06 -12.07
CA ALA A 82 5.72 -12.60 -11.38
C ALA A 82 4.74 -13.28 -12.36
N ARG A 83 4.60 -12.75 -13.58
CA ARG A 83 3.79 -13.36 -14.65
C ARG A 83 4.40 -14.68 -15.15
N GLU A 84 5.71 -14.73 -15.31
CA GLU A 84 6.43 -15.94 -15.73
C GLU A 84 6.30 -17.08 -14.73
N ARG A 85 6.43 -16.79 -13.42
CA ARG A 85 6.21 -17.79 -12.37
C ARG A 85 4.78 -18.31 -12.32
N GLU A 86 3.79 -17.43 -12.49
CA GLU A 86 2.38 -17.84 -12.52
C GLU A 86 2.06 -18.72 -13.75
N ALA A 87 2.65 -18.40 -14.91
CA ALA A 87 2.50 -19.21 -16.13
C ALA A 87 3.09 -20.61 -15.98
N LEU A 88 4.30 -20.73 -15.42
CA LEU A 88 4.92 -22.02 -15.12
C LEU A 88 4.07 -22.83 -14.13
N ALA A 89 3.59 -22.22 -13.05
CA ALA A 89 2.78 -22.92 -12.04
C ALA A 89 1.48 -23.52 -12.60
N LYS A 90 0.82 -22.85 -13.55
CA LYS A 90 -0.39 -23.37 -14.22
C LYS A 90 -0.11 -24.64 -15.02
N GLN A 91 1.03 -24.74 -15.70
CA GLN A 91 1.43 -25.93 -16.46
C GLN A 91 1.60 -27.18 -15.56
N PHE A 92 2.06 -27.00 -14.32
CA PHE A 92 2.16 -28.11 -13.36
C PHE A 92 0.83 -28.44 -12.68
N ALA A 93 -0.12 -27.51 -12.65
CA ALA A 93 -1.42 -27.70 -12.02
C ALA A 93 -2.39 -28.51 -12.90
N GLU A 94 -2.33 -28.37 -14.21
CA GLU A 94 -3.21 -29.05 -15.19
C GLU A 94 -2.71 -30.46 -15.57
N ARG A 95 -2.23 -31.23 -14.58
CA ARG A 95 -1.90 -32.65 -14.82
C ARG A 95 -3.21 -33.46 -14.95
N PRO A 96 -3.43 -34.17 -16.08
CA PRO A 96 -4.63 -35.00 -16.27
C PRO A 96 -4.69 -36.19 -15.30
N ASP A 97 -3.54 -36.62 -14.76
CA ASP A 97 -3.39 -37.72 -13.78
C ASP A 97 -3.69 -37.33 -12.32
N LYS A 98 -4.40 -36.22 -12.07
CA LYS A 98 -4.75 -35.88 -10.68
C LYS A 98 -5.92 -36.75 -10.20
N PRO A 99 -5.73 -37.56 -9.14
CA PRO A 99 -6.82 -38.35 -8.60
C PRO A 99 -7.91 -37.42 -8.07
N GLN A 100 -9.15 -37.70 -8.49
CA GLN A 100 -10.31 -36.93 -8.09
C GLN A 100 -10.54 -37.13 -6.59
N ARG A 101 -10.24 -36.10 -5.78
CA ARG A 101 -10.44 -36.16 -4.33
C ARG A 101 -11.92 -35.98 -4.04
N SER A 102 -12.52 -36.94 -3.35
CA SER A 102 -13.88 -36.81 -2.82
C SER A 102 -13.91 -35.64 -1.84
N VAL A 103 -14.68 -34.61 -2.15
CA VAL A 103 -14.93 -33.51 -1.22
C VAL A 103 -15.87 -34.04 -0.15
N LEU A 104 -15.39 -34.13 1.09
CA LEU A 104 -16.22 -34.45 2.25
C LEU A 104 -17.24 -33.32 2.44
N SER A 105 -18.44 -33.49 1.92
CA SER A 105 -19.55 -32.57 2.17
C SER A 105 -20.03 -32.75 3.61
N LEU A 106 -19.72 -31.79 4.47
CA LEU A 106 -20.28 -31.70 5.82
C LEU A 106 -21.79 -31.48 5.70
N LYS A 107 -22.56 -32.55 5.94
CA LYS A 107 -24.02 -32.49 5.99
C LYS A 107 -24.40 -31.71 7.25
N LYS A 108 -24.93 -30.50 7.07
CA LYS A 108 -25.41 -29.66 8.16
C LYS A 108 -26.63 -30.34 8.80
N SER A 109 -26.50 -30.85 10.01
CA SER A 109 -27.63 -31.26 10.84
C SER A 109 -28.37 -30.01 11.31
N SER A 110 -29.57 -29.77 10.78
CA SER A 110 -30.53 -28.85 11.39
C SER A 110 -31.09 -29.49 12.66
N SER A 111 -31.17 -28.68 13.71
CA SER A 111 -31.75 -28.99 15.03
C SER A 111 -33.17 -29.56 14.97
#